data_AF-S2JEA6-F1
#
_entry.id   AF-S2JEA6-F1
#
_cell.length_a   1.000
_cell.length_b   1.000
_cell.length_c   1.000
_cell.angle_alpha   90.00
_cell.angle_beta   90.00
_cell.angle_gamma   90.00
#
_symmetry.space_group_name_H-M   'P 1'
#
loop_
_entity.id
_entity.type
_entity.pdbx_description
1 polymer ?
#
loop_
_entity_poly.entity_id
_entity_poly.type
_entity_poly.pdbx_seq_one_letter_code
_entity_poly.pdbx_strand_id
1 'polypeptide(L)'
;MTVSRDRPPQYSSSPPPSYSCTVYKQGFVRLKKEVSIGGAVEINRSWRTVYFCLRGTILYVYKKESSKYPIDSISMLKGHCGIATDYKKDNVLRLRLGTTKEQYLISPLGHLPETISWFEHLQSSANISTDIDRRHMPKILTLSRGNNQLQEHVNHTRTITLTIGKTQAVIPVLQCQFRNTL
;
A
#
# COMPACT_ATOMS: atom_id res chain seq x y z
N MET A 1 -33.32 31.58 -36.56
CA MET A 1 -32.17 31.30 -35.68
C MET A 1 -31.82 29.82 -35.81
N THR A 2 -30.91 29.49 -36.72
CA THR A 2 -30.50 28.10 -36.99
C THR A 2 -29.39 27.70 -36.02
N VAL A 3 -29.69 26.71 -35.17
CA VAL A 3 -28.74 26.11 -34.23
C VAL A 3 -27.67 25.37 -35.02
N SER A 4 -26.44 25.88 -35.01
CA SER A 4 -25.27 25.18 -35.56
C SER A 4 -25.13 23.83 -34.86
N ARG A 5 -25.22 22.76 -35.63
CA ARG A 5 -24.91 21.41 -35.15
C ARG A 5 -23.40 21.31 -35.03
N ASP A 6 -22.87 21.52 -33.82
CA ASP A 6 -21.45 21.37 -33.55
C ASP A 6 -21.00 19.95 -33.92
N ARG A 7 -20.13 19.86 -34.93
CA ARG A 7 -19.54 18.59 -35.34
C ARG A 7 -18.65 18.11 -34.20
N PRO A 8 -18.71 16.83 -33.80
CA PRO A 8 -17.84 16.32 -32.75
C PRO A 8 -16.38 16.56 -33.13
N PRO A 9 -15.51 16.84 -32.14
CA PRO A 9 -14.10 17.05 -32.37
C PRO A 9 -13.52 15.88 -33.16
N GLN A 10 -12.84 16.18 -34.26
CA GLN A 10 -12.15 15.19 -35.07
C GLN A 10 -10.88 14.78 -34.32
N TYR A 11 -10.85 13.56 -33.78
CA TYR A 11 -9.63 13.01 -33.20
C TYR A 11 -8.64 12.67 -34.32
N SER A 12 -7.36 12.98 -34.14
CA SER A 12 -6.32 12.55 -35.06
C SER A 12 -6.27 11.02 -35.11
N SER A 13 -6.16 10.45 -36.31
CA SER A 13 -6.06 8.99 -36.51
C SER A 13 -4.72 8.39 -36.05
N SER A 14 -3.89 9.16 -35.35
CA SER A 14 -2.64 8.71 -34.77
C SER A 14 -2.92 7.69 -33.66
N PRO A 15 -2.14 6.60 -33.56
CA PRO A 15 -2.28 5.67 -32.45
C PRO A 15 -2.07 6.41 -31.12
N PRO A 16 -2.75 5.99 -30.04
CA PRO A 16 -2.53 6.58 -28.74
C PRO A 16 -1.07 6.36 -28.30
N PRO A 17 -0.52 7.26 -27.44
CA PRO A 17 0.81 7.09 -26.90
C PRO A 17 0.92 5.77 -26.10
N SER A 18 2.13 5.20 -26.06
CA SER A 18 2.41 4.01 -25.25
C SER A 18 2.21 4.31 -23.78
N TYR A 19 1.33 3.57 -23.11
CA TYR A 19 1.11 3.70 -21.67
C TYR A 19 2.01 2.74 -20.89
N SER A 20 2.58 3.22 -19.77
CA SER A 20 3.33 2.40 -18.82
C SER A 20 2.72 2.54 -17.43
N CYS A 21 2.63 1.43 -16.69
CA CYS A 21 2.14 1.46 -15.32
C CYS A 21 3.29 1.83 -14.37
N THR A 22 3.22 3.00 -13.75
CA THR A 22 4.27 3.47 -12.81
C THR A 22 4.31 2.64 -11.53
N VAL A 23 3.16 2.19 -11.02
CA VAL A 23 3.10 1.35 -9.82
C VAL A 23 3.08 -0.11 -10.23
N TYR A 24 4.27 -0.66 -10.43
CA TYR A 24 4.49 -2.04 -10.80
C TYR A 24 5.67 -2.64 -10.05
N LYS A 25 5.47 -3.79 -9.40
CA LYS A 25 6.54 -4.56 -8.76
C LYS A 25 6.15 -6.03 -8.74
N GLN A 26 7.12 -6.91 -8.99
CA GLN A 26 6.93 -8.35 -8.93
C GLN A 26 8.08 -9.04 -8.23
N GLY A 27 7.84 -10.22 -7.68
CA GLY A 27 8.88 -11.03 -7.06
C GLY A 27 8.33 -12.06 -6.07
N PHE A 28 9.23 -12.92 -5.60
CA PHE A 28 8.88 -13.91 -4.59
C PHE A 28 8.79 -13.27 -3.21
N VAL A 29 7.73 -13.61 -2.47
CA VAL A 29 7.52 -13.21 -1.08
C VAL A 29 6.98 -14.38 -0.26
N ARG A 30 7.21 -14.37 1.06
CA ARG A 30 6.52 -15.30 1.96
C ARG A 30 5.24 -14.63 2.45
N LEU A 31 4.12 -15.31 2.29
CA LEU A 31 2.80 -14.86 2.66
C LEU A 31 2.24 -15.75 3.77
N LYS A 32 1.62 -15.13 4.77
CA LYS A 32 0.80 -15.80 5.78
C LYS A 32 -0.52 -15.07 5.89
N LYS A 33 -1.64 -15.76 5.63
CA LYS A 33 -2.98 -15.21 5.78
C LYS A 33 -3.37 -15.30 7.25
N GLU A 34 -3.57 -14.17 7.92
CA GLU A 34 -3.97 -14.14 9.34
C GLU A 34 -5.49 -14.18 9.48
N VAL A 35 -6.15 -13.40 8.62
CA VAL A 35 -7.59 -13.17 8.66
C VAL A 35 -8.14 -13.36 7.25
N SER A 36 -9.17 -14.19 7.15
CA SER A 36 -9.91 -14.44 5.92
C SER A 36 -11.03 -13.45 5.68
N ILE A 37 -11.66 -13.59 4.51
CA ILE A 37 -12.79 -12.79 4.11
C ILE A 37 -13.86 -12.79 5.21
N GLY A 38 -14.36 -11.59 5.54
CA GLY A 38 -15.34 -11.43 6.60
C GLY A 38 -14.74 -11.29 8.01
N GLY A 39 -13.42 -11.27 8.15
CA GLY A 39 -12.76 -11.01 9.43
C GLY A 39 -12.55 -12.24 10.32
N ALA A 40 -12.88 -13.44 9.82
CA ALA A 40 -12.63 -14.68 10.53
C ALA A 40 -11.13 -14.99 10.57
N VAL A 41 -10.64 -15.49 11.71
CA VAL A 41 -9.25 -15.97 11.80
C VAL A 41 -9.08 -17.19 10.90
N GLU A 42 -8.05 -17.16 10.07
CA GLU A 42 -7.81 -18.24 9.12
C GLU A 42 -7.36 -19.52 9.83
N ILE A 43 -7.81 -20.69 9.37
CA ILE A 43 -7.43 -21.99 9.95
C ILE A 43 -5.99 -22.34 9.54
N ASN A 44 -5.67 -22.20 8.25
CA ASN A 44 -4.34 -22.50 7.72
C ASN A 44 -3.46 -21.25 7.62
N ARG A 45 -2.85 -20.88 8.75
CA ARG A 45 -1.97 -19.70 8.89
C ARG A 45 -0.49 -20.03 8.69
N SER A 46 -0.19 -21.03 7.87
CA SER A 46 1.18 -21.38 7.54
C SER A 46 1.81 -20.34 6.60
N TRP A 47 3.13 -20.15 6.74
CA TRP A 47 3.89 -19.34 5.80
C TRP A 47 4.06 -20.10 4.49
N ARG A 48 3.71 -19.47 3.37
CA ARG A 48 3.89 -20.02 2.03
C ARG A 48 4.67 -19.05 1.14
N THR A 49 5.61 -19.55 0.36
CA THR A 49 6.29 -18.74 -0.65
C THR A 49 5.39 -18.63 -1.87
N VAL A 50 5.12 -17.40 -2.30
CA VAL A 50 4.27 -17.08 -3.45
C VAL A 50 4.96 -16.03 -4.30
N TYR A 51 4.58 -15.95 -5.57
CA TYR A 51 5.05 -14.91 -6.47
C TYR A 51 4.01 -13.79 -6.53
N PHE A 52 4.39 -12.60 -6.13
CA PHE A 52 3.55 -11.42 -6.19
C PHE A 52 3.78 -10.67 -7.49
N CYS A 53 2.70 -10.18 -8.08
CA CYS A 53 2.73 -9.23 -9.17
C CYS A 53 1.73 -8.11 -8.87
N LEU A 54 2.24 -6.96 -8.46
CA LEU A 54 1.46 -5.76 -8.22
C LEU A 54 1.38 -4.96 -9.51
N ARG A 55 0.15 -4.70 -9.99
CA ARG A 55 -0.10 -3.91 -11.19
C ARG A 55 -1.15 -2.85 -10.89
N GLY A 56 -0.73 -1.59 -10.77
CA GLY A 56 -1.62 -0.47 -10.54
C GLY A 56 -2.31 -0.58 -9.18
N THR A 57 -3.56 -1.05 -9.17
CA THR A 57 -4.43 -1.17 -7.98
C THR A 57 -4.76 -2.61 -7.60
N ILE A 58 -4.24 -3.60 -8.35
CA ILE A 58 -4.50 -5.02 -8.13
C ILE A 58 -3.19 -5.74 -7.84
N LEU A 59 -3.20 -6.58 -6.82
CA LEU A 59 -2.13 -7.49 -6.45
C LEU A 59 -2.51 -8.91 -6.84
N TYR A 60 -1.78 -9.49 -7.77
CA TYR A 60 -1.94 -10.87 -8.19
C TYR A 60 -0.97 -11.77 -7.41
N VAL A 61 -1.49 -12.89 -6.93
CA VAL A 61 -0.73 -13.90 -6.20
C VAL A 61 -0.64 -15.15 -7.06
N TYR A 62 0.57 -15.58 -7.41
CA TYR A 62 0.84 -16.77 -8.20
C TYR A 62 1.57 -17.82 -7.37
N LYS A 63 1.38 -19.10 -7.73
CA LYS A 63 2.13 -20.21 -7.12
C LYS A 63 3.60 -20.19 -7.53
N LYS A 64 3.85 -19.81 -8.78
CA LYS A 64 5.15 -19.75 -9.45
C LYS A 64 5.11 -18.60 -10.44
N GLU A 65 6.28 -18.07 -10.81
CA GLU A 65 6.40 -16.97 -11.77
C GLU A 65 5.77 -17.30 -13.14
N SER A 66 6.07 -18.47 -13.70
CA SER A 66 5.54 -18.90 -15.00
C SER A 66 4.08 -19.39 -14.95
N SER A 67 3.38 -19.21 -13.83
CA SER A 67 1.99 -19.63 -13.69
C SER A 67 1.09 -18.75 -14.54
N LYS A 68 0.34 -19.35 -15.47
CA LYS A 68 -0.57 -18.61 -16.38
C LYS A 68 -1.71 -17.92 -15.62
N TYR A 69 -2.23 -18.57 -14.58
CA TYR A 69 -3.37 -18.08 -13.80
C TYR A 69 -2.92 -17.71 -12.38
N PRO A 70 -3.43 -16.60 -11.82
CA PRO A 70 -3.22 -16.27 -10.42
C PRO A 70 -4.01 -17.24 -9.53
N ILE A 71 -3.43 -17.58 -8.37
CA ILE A 71 -4.14 -18.24 -7.26
C ILE A 71 -5.22 -17.31 -6.73
N ASP A 72 -4.86 -16.04 -6.56
CA ASP A 72 -5.70 -15.04 -5.94
C ASP A 72 -5.45 -13.65 -6.56
N SER A 73 -6.49 -12.84 -6.60
CA SER A 73 -6.45 -11.48 -7.13
C SER A 73 -7.03 -10.53 -6.10
N ILE A 74 -6.15 -9.73 -5.50
CA ILE A 74 -6.45 -8.87 -4.37
C ILE A 74 -6.55 -7.42 -4.84
N SER A 75 -7.66 -6.75 -4.54
CA SER A 75 -7.79 -5.31 -4.76
C SER A 75 -7.16 -4.53 -3.61
N MET A 76 -6.37 -3.50 -3.94
CA MET A 76 -5.74 -2.60 -2.97
C MET A 76 -6.68 -1.48 -2.51
N LEU A 77 -7.95 -1.48 -2.94
CA LEU A 77 -8.95 -0.48 -2.55
C LEU A 77 -9.17 -0.48 -1.03
N LYS A 78 -9.00 0.71 -0.41
CA LYS A 78 -9.01 0.88 1.06
C LYS A 78 -8.02 -0.06 1.77
N GLY A 79 -6.99 -0.50 1.06
CA GLY A 79 -5.89 -1.27 1.61
C GLY A 79 -4.95 -0.37 2.40
N HIS A 80 -4.27 -0.94 3.38
CA HIS A 80 -3.21 -0.26 4.11
C HIS A 80 -2.04 -1.21 4.33
N CYS A 81 -0.83 -0.78 4.00
CA CYS A 81 0.40 -1.49 4.30
C CYS A 81 1.03 -0.88 5.56
N GLY A 82 1.43 -1.72 6.51
CA GLY A 82 2.13 -1.29 7.72
C GLY A 82 3.22 -2.26 8.11
N ILE A 83 4.09 -1.86 9.04
CA ILE A 83 5.10 -2.75 9.61
C ILE A 83 4.47 -3.54 10.76
N ALA A 84 4.72 -4.86 10.81
CA ALA A 84 4.25 -5.71 11.89
C ALA A 84 5.23 -5.66 13.07
N THR A 85 5.08 -4.67 13.96
CA THR A 85 5.94 -4.50 15.14
C THR A 85 5.73 -5.56 16.21
N ASP A 86 4.60 -6.27 16.17
CA ASP A 86 4.22 -7.33 17.10
C ASP A 86 4.77 -8.70 16.72
N TYR A 87 5.37 -8.84 15.52
CA TYR A 87 5.81 -10.13 15.02
C TYR A 87 7.25 -10.44 15.40
N LYS A 88 7.53 -11.70 15.80
CA LYS A 88 8.87 -12.14 16.23
C LYS A 88 9.94 -12.08 15.13
N LYS A 89 9.54 -12.05 13.87
CA LYS A 89 10.44 -12.05 12.72
C LYS A 89 10.63 -10.62 12.22
N ASP A 90 11.87 -10.29 11.87
CA ASP A 90 12.22 -8.99 11.31
C ASP A 90 11.62 -8.77 9.91
N ASN A 91 11.43 -7.50 9.56
CA ASN A 91 11.04 -7.03 8.23
C ASN A 91 9.75 -7.64 7.69
N VAL A 92 8.76 -7.83 8.58
CA VAL A 92 7.43 -8.30 8.21
C VAL A 92 6.49 -7.12 8.01
N LEU A 93 5.83 -7.10 6.85
CA LEU A 93 4.77 -6.16 6.52
C LEU A 93 3.42 -6.79 6.82
N ARG A 94 2.47 -5.98 7.25
CA ARG A 94 1.07 -6.33 7.42
C ARG A 94 0.25 -5.57 6.38
N LEU A 95 -0.42 -6.31 5.51
CA LEU A 95 -1.38 -5.78 4.55
C LEU A 95 -2.79 -6.01 5.11
N ARG A 96 -3.51 -4.92 5.34
CA ARG A 96 -4.92 -4.95 5.77
C ARG A 96 -5.79 -4.47 4.62
N LEU A 97 -6.80 -5.26 4.25
CA LEU A 97 -7.73 -4.91 3.18
C LEU A 97 -9.04 -4.38 3.79
N GLY A 98 -9.38 -3.12 3.52
CA GLY A 98 -10.59 -2.50 4.08
C GLY A 98 -11.90 -3.06 3.53
N THR A 99 -11.93 -3.45 2.25
CA THR A 99 -13.15 -3.96 1.58
C THR A 99 -13.57 -5.33 2.13
N THR A 100 -12.61 -6.23 2.24
CA THR A 100 -12.85 -7.66 2.53
C THR A 100 -12.55 -8.01 4.01
N LYS A 101 -11.97 -7.06 4.75
CA LYS A 101 -11.42 -7.22 6.12
C LYS A 101 -10.35 -8.30 6.26
N GLU A 102 -9.74 -8.71 5.16
CA GLU A 102 -8.65 -9.69 5.17
C GLU A 102 -7.35 -9.07 5.67
N GLN A 103 -6.51 -9.89 6.28
CA GLN A 103 -5.19 -9.48 6.75
C GLN A 103 -4.14 -10.51 6.37
N TYR A 104 -3.03 -10.00 5.84
CA TYR A 104 -1.90 -10.79 5.38
C TYR A 104 -0.61 -10.28 6.03
N LEU A 105 0.21 -11.20 6.50
CA LEU A 105 1.61 -10.93 6.80
C LEU A 105 2.45 -11.30 5.58
N ILE A 106 3.29 -10.36 5.17
CA ILE A 106 4.17 -10.48 4.01
C ILE A 106 5.59 -10.32 4.53
N SER A 107 6.45 -11.28 4.21
CA SER A 107 7.88 -11.22 4.48
C SER A 107 8.60 -11.35 3.15
N PRO A 108 9.07 -10.23 2.58
CA PRO A 108 9.87 -10.22 1.36
C PRO A 108 11.12 -11.11 1.51
N LEU A 109 11.54 -11.74 0.42
CA LEU A 109 12.79 -12.50 0.39
C LEU A 109 13.94 -11.50 0.17
N GLY A 110 14.55 -11.02 1.25
CA GLY A 110 15.68 -10.09 1.16
C GLY A 110 15.99 -9.35 2.44
N HIS A 111 16.88 -8.35 2.32
CA HIS A 111 17.20 -7.39 3.38
C HIS A 111 16.15 -6.27 3.47
N LEU A 112 16.34 -5.36 4.44
CA LEU A 112 15.43 -4.22 4.70
C LEU A 112 15.09 -3.36 3.46
N PRO A 113 16.03 -3.04 2.54
CA PRO A 113 15.70 -2.21 1.37
C PRO A 113 14.64 -2.82 0.45
N GLU A 114 14.64 -4.15 0.29
CA GLU A 114 13.63 -4.83 -0.51
C GLU A 114 12.26 -4.74 0.16
N THR A 115 12.22 -4.85 1.50
CA THR A 115 11.00 -4.63 2.27
C THR A 115 10.46 -3.22 2.15
N ILE A 116 11.33 -2.21 2.19
CA ILE A 116 10.94 -0.80 1.97
C ILE A 116 10.39 -0.63 0.57
N SER A 117 11.05 -1.18 -0.45
CA SER A 117 10.57 -1.13 -1.84
C SER A 117 9.18 -1.77 -1.97
N TRP A 118 8.93 -2.93 -1.37
CA TRP A 118 7.60 -3.54 -1.34
C TRP A 118 6.57 -2.68 -0.61
N PHE A 119 6.93 -2.10 0.53
CA PHE A 119 6.07 -1.20 1.30
C PHE A 119 5.67 0.03 0.49
N GLU A 120 6.62 0.70 -0.15
CA GLU A 120 6.39 1.89 -0.98
C GLU A 120 5.46 1.58 -2.16
N HIS A 121 5.66 0.46 -2.85
CA HIS A 121 4.82 0.08 -3.98
C HIS A 121 3.41 -0.31 -3.54
N LEU A 122 3.27 -1.12 -2.48
CA LEU A 122 1.96 -1.52 -1.94
C LEU A 122 1.18 -0.32 -1.41
N GLN A 123 1.83 0.60 -0.69
CA GLN A 123 1.17 1.78 -0.15
C GLN A 123 0.82 2.78 -1.26
N SER A 124 1.71 2.97 -2.24
CA SER A 124 1.41 3.78 -3.43
C SER A 124 0.21 3.24 -4.19
N SER A 125 0.13 1.92 -4.37
CA SER A 125 -1.01 1.25 -5.00
C SER A 125 -2.33 1.49 -4.25
N ALA A 126 -2.31 1.34 -2.92
CA ALA A 126 -3.48 1.60 -2.09
C ALA A 126 -3.95 3.06 -2.15
N ASN A 127 -3.00 4.02 -2.13
CA ASN A 127 -3.30 5.45 -2.21
C ASN A 127 -3.96 5.82 -3.54
N ILE A 128 -3.49 5.25 -4.65
CA ILE A 128 -4.05 5.48 -5.99
C ILE A 128 -5.39 4.77 -6.16
N SER A 129 -5.63 3.65 -5.47
CA SER A 129 -6.88 2.91 -5.61
C SER A 129 -8.11 3.63 -5.03
N THR A 130 -7.93 4.62 -4.16
CA THR A 130 -9.05 5.38 -3.59
C THR A 130 -9.54 6.44 -4.58
N ASP A 131 -10.84 6.71 -4.66
CA ASP A 131 -11.40 7.77 -5.53
C ASP A 131 -10.74 9.12 -5.26
N ILE A 132 -10.47 9.91 -6.31
CA ILE A 132 -9.73 11.17 -6.19
C ILE A 132 -10.40 12.17 -5.25
N ASP A 133 -11.74 12.23 -5.27
CA ASP A 133 -12.53 13.15 -4.43
C ASP A 133 -12.53 12.74 -2.95
N ARG A 134 -12.25 11.47 -2.66
CA ARG A 134 -12.22 10.93 -1.29
C ARG A 134 -10.82 10.92 -0.68
N ARG A 135 -9.79 11.27 -1.46
CA ARG A 135 -8.42 11.34 -0.95
C ARG A 135 -8.26 12.61 -0.12
N HIS A 136 -7.84 12.41 1.13
CA HIS A 136 -7.43 13.54 1.96
C HIS A 136 -6.16 14.15 1.36
N MET A 137 -6.13 15.49 1.27
CA MET A 137 -4.92 16.18 0.85
C MET A 137 -3.76 15.74 1.76
N PRO A 138 -2.65 15.25 1.20
CA PRO A 138 -1.50 14.89 2.01
C PRO A 138 -1.05 16.14 2.76
N LYS A 139 -1.06 16.06 4.09
CA LYS A 139 -0.55 17.14 4.93
C LYS A 139 0.97 17.10 4.86
N ILE A 140 1.53 17.86 3.93
CA ILE A 140 2.96 18.13 3.92
C ILE A 140 3.23 18.92 5.21
N LEU A 141 3.99 18.32 6.13
CA LEU A 141 4.56 19.04 7.25
C LEU A 141 5.64 19.96 6.66
N THR A 142 5.23 21.06 6.03
CA THR A 142 6.15 22.15 5.75
C THR A 142 6.65 22.61 7.10
N LEU A 143 7.90 22.29 7.42
CA LEU A 143 8.55 22.75 8.63
C LEU A 143 8.64 24.28 8.55
N SER A 144 7.59 25.00 8.95
CA SER A 144 7.75 26.39 9.36
C SER A 144 8.59 26.35 10.62
N ARG A 145 9.85 26.79 10.50
CA ARG A 145 10.73 27.04 11.63
C ARG A 145 10.05 28.05 12.54
N GLY A 146 9.51 27.56 13.65
CA GLY A 146 8.86 28.37 14.67
C GLY A 146 7.34 28.31 14.54
N ASN A 147 6.73 27.47 15.36
CA ASN A 147 5.49 27.78 16.09
C ASN A 147 5.21 26.66 17.08
N ASN A 148 5.08 27.03 18.36
CA ASN A 148 4.84 26.15 19.52
C ASN A 148 3.55 25.30 19.41
N GLN A 149 2.77 25.42 18.34
CA GLN A 149 1.57 24.63 18.08
C GLN A 149 1.85 23.20 17.57
N LEU A 150 3.08 22.90 17.10
CA LEU A 150 3.46 21.54 16.74
C LEU A 150 3.65 20.62 17.97
N GLN A 151 3.81 21.19 19.17
CA GLN A 151 3.99 20.40 20.39
C GLN A 151 2.75 19.53 20.68
N GLU A 152 1.54 20.05 20.46
CA GLU A 152 0.31 19.32 20.77
C GLU A 152 0.02 18.16 19.80
N HIS A 153 0.37 18.29 18.52
CA HIS A 153 0.16 17.22 17.52
C HIS A 153 1.28 16.17 17.49
N VAL A 154 2.51 16.53 17.91
CA VAL A 154 3.61 15.58 18.10
C VAL A 154 3.34 14.64 19.28
N ASN A 155 2.61 15.08 20.30
CA ASN A 155 2.26 14.25 21.46
C ASN A 155 1.39 13.03 21.11
N HIS A 156 0.70 13.05 19.96
CA HIS A 156 -0.09 11.91 19.48
C HIS A 156 0.65 11.03 18.46
N THR A 157 1.86 11.43 18.06
CA THR A 157 2.67 10.74 17.05
C THR A 157 3.72 9.87 17.76
N ARG A 158 3.54 8.55 17.73
CA ARG A 158 4.60 7.63 18.15
C ARG A 158 5.78 7.78 17.20
N THR A 159 6.93 8.14 17.77
CA THR A 159 8.15 8.37 17.02
C THR A 159 9.01 7.12 17.11
N ILE A 160 9.51 6.63 15.97
CA ILE A 160 10.43 5.48 15.95
C ILE A 160 11.86 6.03 15.85
N THR A 161 12.69 5.68 16.84
CA THR A 161 14.12 5.98 16.81
C THR A 161 14.84 4.81 16.14
N LEU A 162 15.41 5.05 14.97
CA LEU A 162 16.27 4.10 14.29
C LEU A 162 17.73 4.50 14.57
N THR A 163 18.44 3.64 15.30
CA THR A 163 19.86 3.85 15.62
C THR A 163 20.70 2.99 14.67
N ILE A 164 21.52 3.62 13.83
CA ILE A 164 22.53 2.95 13.01
C ILE A 164 23.89 3.47 13.47
N GLY A 165 24.64 2.64 14.20
CA GLY A 165 25.92 3.03 14.79
C GLY A 165 25.76 4.18 15.79
N LYS A 166 26.46 5.30 15.57
CA LYS A 166 26.38 6.51 16.41
C LYS A 166 25.30 7.51 15.95
N THR A 167 24.61 7.24 14.85
CA THR A 167 23.64 8.16 14.26
C THR A 167 22.22 7.73 14.62
N GLN A 168 21.47 8.62 15.27
CA GLN A 168 20.05 8.41 15.57
C GLN A 168 19.19 9.19 14.58
N ALA A 169 18.25 8.51 13.93
CA ALA A 169 17.23 9.12 13.10
C ALA A 169 15.86 8.93 13.74
N VAL A 170 15.11 10.02 13.83
CA VAL A 170 13.83 10.11 14.53
C VAL A 170 12.76 10.35 13.47
N ILE A 171 11.98 9.31 13.16
CA ILE A 171 10.97 9.38 12.09
C ILE A 171 9.58 9.43 12.73
N PRO A 172 8.79 10.51 12.51
CA PRO A 172 7.42 10.59 12.97
C PRO A 172 6.53 9.65 12.15
N VAL A 173 5.87 8.70 12.80
CA VAL A 173 4.93 7.77 12.14
C VAL A 173 3.50 8.21 12.42
N LEU A 174 2.75 8.54 11.36
CA LEU A 174 1.34 8.90 11.48
C LEU A 174 0.52 7.70 11.98
N GLN A 175 -0.03 7.82 13.18
CA GLN A 175 -0.99 6.85 13.70
C GLN A 175 -2.34 7.06 13.01
N CYS A 176 -2.70 6.17 12.08
CA CYS A 176 -4.06 6.10 11.56
C CYS A 176 -4.96 5.57 12.70
N GLN A 177 -5.68 6.46 13.37
CA GLN A 177 -6.70 6.11 14.35
C GLN A 177 -7.82 5.35 13.64
N PHE A 178 -7.84 4.03 13.79
CA PHE A 178 -8.97 3.19 13.40
C PHE A 178 -10.11 3.54 14.35
N ARG A 179 -10.98 4.47 13.95
CA ARG A 179 -12.23 4.71 14.68
C ARG A 179 -13.05 3.43 14.59
N ASN A 180 -13.14 2.70 15.70
CA ASN A 180 -14.20 1.71 15.90
C ASN A 180 -15.52 2.48 15.89
N THR A 181 -16.25 2.42 14.79
CA THR A 181 -17.69 2.67 14.80
C THR A 181 -18.35 1.40 15.29
N LEU A 182 -19.08 1.55 16.41
CA LEU A 182 -19.97 0.57 17.01
C LEU A 182 -20.99 0.03 16.00
#